data_AF-A0A3B9ER55-F1
#
_entry.id   AF-A0A3B9ER55-F1
#
_cell.length_a   1.000
_cell.length_b   1.000
_cell.length_c   1.000
_cell.angle_alpha   90.00
_cell.angle_beta   90.00
_cell.angle_gamma   90.00
#
_symmetry.space_group_name_H-M   'P 1'
#
loop_
_entity.id
_entity.type
_entity.pdbx_description
1 polymer ?
#
loop_
_entity_poly.entity_id
_entity_poly.type
_entity_poly.pdbx_seq_one_letter_code
_entity_poly.pdbx_strand_id
1 'polypeptide(L)'
;LLYLAQEGRGIGLVNKLRAYELQDRGFDTIDANEQLGFDADERIYLPAAQMLRLLGYADVRLLTNNPEKVTALERCGITVAERVPHAFPSNEHNESYLRTKASRAGHLF
;
A
#
# COMPACT_ATOMS: atom_id res chain seq x y z
N LEU A 1 10.41 6.72 -10.72
CA LEU A 1 9.90 6.52 -9.35
C LEU A 1 9.03 7.72 -8.99
N LEU A 2 7.81 7.51 -8.49
CA LEU A 2 6.97 8.59 -7.96
C LEU A 2 6.88 8.45 -6.44
N TYR A 3 7.18 9.52 -5.72
CA TYR A 3 7.09 9.55 -4.26
C TYR A 3 5.81 10.28 -3.84
N LEU A 4 4.88 9.55 -3.22
CA LEU A 4 3.64 10.11 -2.68
C LEU A 4 3.80 10.29 -1.17
N ALA A 5 3.61 11.53 -0.69
CA ALA A 5 3.67 11.85 0.73
C ALA A 5 2.40 11.39 1.48
N GLN A 6 2.18 10.07 1.52
CA GLN A 6 1.01 9.42 2.14
C GLN A 6 1.47 8.42 3.21
N GLU A 7 2.18 8.93 4.21
CA GLU A 7 2.71 8.14 5.32
C GLU A 7 1.59 7.39 6.06
N GLY A 8 1.91 6.19 6.58
CA GLY A 8 0.96 5.38 7.35
C GLY A 8 -0.23 4.83 6.55
N ARG A 9 -0.16 4.77 5.21
CA ARG A 9 -1.32 4.54 4.34
C ARG A 9 -2.35 5.67 4.39
N GLY A 10 -1.89 6.92 4.51
CA GLY A 10 -2.77 8.10 4.49
C GLY A 10 -3.16 8.61 5.89
N ILE A 11 -3.00 7.81 6.94
CA ILE A 11 -3.34 8.20 8.32
C ILE A 11 -2.30 9.12 8.98
N GLY A 12 -1.13 9.28 8.35
CA GLY A 12 -0.02 10.11 8.84
C GLY A 12 0.88 9.41 9.87
N LEU A 13 2.03 10.04 10.13
CA LEU A 13 3.08 9.45 10.97
C LEU A 13 2.65 9.23 12.42
N VAL A 14 1.93 10.19 13.01
CA VAL A 14 1.50 10.12 14.42
C VAL A 14 0.58 8.92 14.65
N ASN A 15 -0.39 8.70 13.76
CA ASN A 15 -1.31 7.58 13.88
C ASN A 15 -0.63 6.24 13.56
N LYS A 16 0.35 6.22 12.67
CA LYS A 16 1.21 5.04 12.46
C LYS A 16 1.95 4.64 13.73
N LEU A 17 2.49 5.61 14.49
CA LEU A 17 3.13 5.33 15.78
C LEU A 17 2.13 4.75 16.80
N ARG A 18 0.92 5.31 16.88
CA ARG A 18 -0.16 4.76 17.71
C ARG A 18 -0.56 3.33 17.31
N ALA A 19 -0.60 3.05 16.01
CA ALA A 19 -0.88 1.71 15.51
C ALA A 19 0.23 0.71 15.90
N TYR A 20 1.48 1.15 15.98
CA TYR A 20 2.58 0.33 16.51
C TYR A 20 2.43 0.04 17.99
N GLU A 21 2.01 1.01 18.81
CA GLU A 21 1.75 0.75 20.24
C GLU A 21 0.65 -0.30 20.45
N LEU A 22 -0.34 -0.37 19.55
CA LEU A 22 -1.35 -1.42 19.57
C LEU A 22 -0.79 -2.76 19.07
N GLN A 23 0.05 -2.76 18.03
CA GLN A 23 0.69 -3.98 17.54
C GLN A 23 1.63 -4.61 18.59
N ASP A 24 2.37 -3.79 19.34
CA ASP A 24 3.20 -4.25 20.46
C ASP A 24 2.37 -4.91 21.58
N ARG A 25 1.08 -4.61 21.65
CA ARG A 25 0.12 -5.24 22.57
C ARG A 25 -0.55 -6.49 21.98
N GLY A 26 -0.14 -6.92 20.79
CA GLY A 26 -0.59 -8.15 20.13
C GLY A 26 -1.67 -7.99 19.08
N PHE A 27 -2.08 -6.76 18.74
CA PHE A 27 -3.00 -6.52 17.62
C PHE A 27 -2.27 -6.70 16.29
N ASP A 28 -2.96 -7.17 15.25
CA ASP A 28 -2.37 -7.11 13.93
C ASP A 28 -2.55 -5.73 13.28
N THR A 29 -1.96 -5.55 12.09
CA THR A 29 -1.96 -4.24 11.42
C THR A 29 -3.36 -3.76 11.02
N ILE A 30 -4.31 -4.66 10.74
CA ILE A 30 -5.67 -4.30 10.34
C ILE A 30 -6.46 -3.93 11.59
N ASP A 31 -6.42 -4.80 12.61
CA ASP A 31 -7.18 -4.60 13.84
C ASP A 31 -6.70 -3.32 14.59
N ALA A 32 -5.40 -3.01 14.53
CA ALA A 32 -4.86 -1.76 15.07
C ALA A 32 -5.36 -0.51 14.35
N ASN A 33 -5.54 -0.57 13.02
CA ASN A 33 -6.07 0.56 12.25
C ASN A 33 -7.56 0.77 12.51
N GLU A 34 -8.35 -0.31 12.52
CA GLU A 34 -9.78 -0.26 12.83
C GLU A 34 -10.04 0.29 14.24
N GLN A 35 -9.24 -0.14 15.22
CA GLN A 35 -9.32 0.38 16.60
C GLN A 35 -9.04 1.89 16.69
N LEU A 36 -8.24 2.43 15.78
CA LEU A 36 -7.95 3.86 15.65
C LEU A 36 -8.99 4.60 14.78
N GLY A 37 -9.97 3.90 14.22
CA GLY A 37 -11.03 4.46 13.39
C GLY A 37 -10.64 4.72 11.94
N PHE A 38 -9.62 4.02 11.42
CA PHE A 38 -9.17 4.14 10.03
C PHE A 38 -9.49 2.90 9.22
N ASP A 39 -9.67 3.09 7.91
CA ASP A 39 -9.73 1.98 6.97
C ASP A 39 -8.36 1.26 6.89
N ALA A 40 -8.37 0.05 6.31
CA ALA A 40 -7.15 -0.71 6.09
C ALA A 40 -6.13 0.04 5.18
N ASP A 41 -6.63 0.92 4.30
CA ASP A 41 -5.84 1.75 3.38
C ASP A 41 -6.58 3.04 2.96
N GLU A 42 -6.11 4.21 3.40
CA GLU A 42 -6.70 5.53 3.11
C GLU A 42 -6.00 6.24 1.93
N ARG A 43 -5.16 5.52 1.17
CA ARG A 43 -4.35 6.12 0.10
C ARG A 43 -5.19 6.46 -1.11
N ILE A 44 -4.93 7.64 -1.67
CA ILE A 44 -5.49 8.09 -2.94
C ILE A 44 -4.43 8.07 -4.05
N TYR A 45 -4.77 7.49 -5.20
CA TYR A 45 -3.84 7.34 -6.32
C TYR A 45 -4.04 8.37 -7.45
N LEU A 46 -5.04 9.26 -7.32
CA LEU A 46 -5.28 10.35 -8.26
C LEU A 46 -4.04 11.26 -8.46
N PRO A 47 -3.31 11.68 -7.41
CA PRO A 47 -2.10 12.48 -7.60
C PRO A 47 -1.05 11.74 -8.45
N ALA A 48 -0.88 10.43 -8.23
CA ALA A 48 0.06 9.62 -9.00
C ALA A 48 -0.33 9.57 -10.48
N ALA A 49 -1.62 9.38 -10.78
CA ALA A 49 -2.13 9.40 -12.13
C ALA A 49 -1.94 10.76 -12.81
N GLN A 50 -2.17 11.87 -12.10
CA GLN A 50 -1.90 13.21 -12.62
C GLN A 50 -0.42 13.43 -12.93
N MET A 51 0.48 13.00 -12.04
CA MET A 51 1.93 13.07 -12.27
C MET A 51 2.34 12.26 -13.51
N LEU A 52 1.83 11.04 -13.67
CA LEU A 52 2.11 10.22 -14.85
C LEU A 52 1.65 10.90 -16.15
N ARG A 53 0.43 11.47 -16.16
CA ARG A 53 -0.08 12.21 -17.34
C ARG A 53 0.76 13.43 -17.66
N LEU A 54 1.17 14.21 -16.66
CA LEU A 54 2.04 15.38 -16.86
C LEU A 54 3.41 15.00 -17.43
N LEU A 55 3.89 13.80 -17.11
CA LEU A 55 5.11 13.22 -17.67
C LEU A 55 4.89 12.55 -19.04
N GLY A 56 3.66 12.50 -19.55
CA GLY A 56 3.32 11.90 -20.84
C GLY A 56 3.10 10.38 -20.81
N TYR A 57 2.94 9.78 -19.63
CA TYR A 57 2.69 8.35 -19.48
C TYR A 57 1.20 8.06 -19.26
N ALA A 58 0.59 7.33 -20.20
CA ALA A 58 -0.78 6.81 -20.08
C ALA A 58 -0.81 5.29 -19.80
N ASP A 59 0.30 4.60 -20.04
CA ASP A 59 0.48 3.16 -19.86
C ASP A 59 1.76 2.89 -19.06
N VAL A 60 1.70 2.01 -18.06
CA VAL A 60 2.83 1.67 -17.20
C VAL A 60 2.93 0.18 -16.90
N ARG A 61 4.18 -0.29 -16.76
CA ARG A 61 4.51 -1.53 -16.05
C ARG A 61 4.67 -1.21 -14.56
N LEU A 62 3.73 -1.65 -13.75
CA LEU A 62 3.64 -1.25 -12.34
C LEU A 62 4.34 -2.27 -11.44
N LEU A 63 5.40 -1.84 -10.77
CA LEU A 63 6.08 -2.60 -9.73
C LEU A 63 5.26 -2.58 -8.43
N THR A 64 4.50 -3.64 -8.15
CA THR A 64 3.68 -3.75 -6.92
C THR A 64 3.21 -5.18 -6.61
N ASN A 65 3.02 -5.43 -5.30
CA ASN A 65 2.34 -6.62 -4.78
C ASN A 65 0.90 -6.30 -4.30
N ASN A 66 0.49 -5.03 -4.30
CA ASN A 66 -0.85 -4.64 -3.88
C ASN A 66 -1.79 -4.61 -5.10
N PRO A 67 -2.75 -5.54 -5.25
CA PRO A 67 -3.71 -5.50 -6.35
C PRO A 67 -4.62 -4.26 -6.31
N GLU A 68 -4.95 -3.73 -5.14
CA GLU A 68 -5.78 -2.52 -5.02
C GLU A 68 -5.10 -1.30 -5.66
N LYS A 69 -3.76 -1.25 -5.62
CA LYS A 69 -2.99 -0.18 -6.27
C LYS A 69 -3.11 -0.24 -7.80
N VAL A 70 -3.19 -1.44 -8.37
CA VAL A 70 -3.43 -1.64 -9.80
C VAL A 70 -4.80 -1.06 -10.16
N THR A 71 -5.84 -1.56 -9.50
CA THR A 71 -7.23 -1.13 -9.74
C THR A 71 -7.42 0.37 -9.51
N ALA A 72 -6.79 0.95 -8.48
CA ALA A 72 -6.91 2.37 -8.19
C ALA A 72 -6.26 3.26 -9.26
N LEU A 73 -5.11 2.86 -9.82
CA LEU A 73 -4.49 3.58 -10.94
C LEU A 73 -5.32 3.46 -12.22
N GLU A 74 -5.87 2.27 -12.50
CA GLU A 74 -6.77 2.04 -13.63
C GLU A 74 -8.04 2.87 -13.55
N ARG A 75 -8.66 2.95 -12.36
CA ARG A 75 -9.81 3.86 -12.09
C ARG A 75 -9.44 5.33 -12.29
N CYS A 76 -8.18 5.68 -12.08
CA CYS A 76 -7.65 7.01 -12.37
C CYS A 76 -7.22 7.17 -13.85
N GLY A 77 -7.57 6.24 -14.74
CA GLY A 77 -7.31 6.35 -16.19
C GLY A 77 -5.85 6.16 -16.58
N ILE A 78 -5.07 5.40 -15.79
CA ILE A 78 -3.74 4.93 -16.17
C ILE A 78 -3.82 3.44 -16.47
N THR A 79 -3.46 3.04 -17.68
CA THR A 79 -3.40 1.61 -18.04
C THR A 79 -2.22 0.96 -17.32
N VAL A 80 -2.47 -0.15 -16.64
CA VAL A 80 -1.42 -0.99 -16.06
C VAL A 80 -1.21 -2.18 -16.98
N ALA A 81 -0.36 -2.05 -18.00
CA ALA A 81 -0.12 -3.11 -18.98
C ALA A 81 0.52 -4.38 -18.36
N GLU A 82 1.26 -4.22 -17.27
CA GLU A 82 1.87 -5.33 -16.56
C GLU A 82 2.00 -5.01 -15.07
N ARG A 83 1.62 -5.97 -14.21
CA ARG A 83 1.99 -5.95 -12.80
C ARG A 83 3.33 -6.69 -12.64
N VAL A 84 4.38 -5.95 -12.34
CA VAL A 84 5.69 -6.51 -12.01
C VAL A 84 5.73 -6.80 -10.50
N PRO A 85 5.97 -8.04 -10.06
CA PRO A 85 6.12 -8.34 -8.63
C PRO A 85 7.27 -7.56 -8.01
N HIS A 86 7.03 -6.98 -6.84
CA HIS A 86 8.06 -6.36 -6.01
C HIS A 86 8.56 -7.38 -4.99
N ALA A 87 9.44 -8.28 -5.44
CA ALA A 87 9.99 -9.35 -4.63
C ALA A 87 11.33 -8.96 -3.99
N PHE A 88 11.51 -9.32 -2.73
CA PHE A 88 12.76 -9.24 -1.99
C PHE A 88 12.79 -10.36 -0.93
N PRO A 89 13.96 -10.86 -0.50
CA PRO A 89 14.04 -11.90 0.51
C PRO A 89 13.39 -11.44 1.82
N SER A 90 12.54 -12.29 2.40
CA SER A 90 12.07 -12.08 3.76
C SER A 90 13.22 -12.26 4.76
N ASN A 91 13.05 -11.68 5.94
CA ASN A 91 13.91 -11.91 7.10
C ASN A 91 13.04 -12.27 8.31
N GLU A 92 13.66 -12.71 9.40
CA GLU A 92 12.96 -13.16 10.62
C GLU A 92 12.04 -12.08 11.21
N HIS A 93 12.34 -10.80 11.01
CA HIS A 93 11.55 -9.69 11.52
C HIS A 93 10.32 -9.34 10.68
N ASN A 94 10.34 -9.63 9.36
CA ASN A 94 9.26 -9.23 8.45
C ASN A 94 8.37 -10.40 8.00
N GLU A 95 8.71 -11.65 8.34
CA GLU A 95 7.97 -12.82 7.87
C GLU A 95 6.50 -12.79 8.29
N SER A 96 6.23 -12.57 9.58
CA SER A 96 4.85 -12.48 10.12
C SER A 96 4.03 -11.38 9.45
N TYR A 97 4.66 -10.23 9.22
CA TYR A 97 4.06 -9.09 8.53
C TYR A 97 3.71 -9.41 7.07
N LEU A 98 4.64 -10.02 6.33
CA LEU A 98 4.42 -10.43 4.94
C LEU A 98 3.31 -11.49 4.84
N ARG A 99 3.29 -12.46 5.77
CA ARG A 99 2.26 -13.49 5.86
C ARG A 99 0.87 -12.88 6.09
N THR A 100 0.76 -11.94 7.03
CA THR A 100 -0.49 -11.20 7.32
C THR A 100 -0.96 -10.42 6.10
N LYS A 101 -0.05 -9.78 5.36
CA LYS A 101 -0.40 -9.09 4.12
C LYS A 101 -0.89 -10.02 3.01
N ALA A 102 -0.29 -11.19 2.88
CA ALA A 102 -0.73 -12.18 1.90
C ALA A 102 -2.12 -12.71 2.25
N SER A 103 -2.35 -13.09 3.51
CA SER A 103 -3.59 -13.74 3.94
C SER A 103 -4.77 -12.78 4.12
N ARG A 104 -4.55 -11.59 4.70
CA ARG A 104 -5.64 -10.66 5.05
C ARG A 104 -5.79 -9.49 4.06
N ALA A 105 -4.72 -9.06 3.40
CA ALA A 105 -4.76 -7.90 2.48
C ALA A 105 -4.64 -8.29 0.99
N GLY A 106 -4.65 -9.59 0.67
CA GLY A 106 -4.63 -10.09 -0.71
C GLY A 106 -3.36 -9.74 -1.49
N HIS A 107 -2.25 -9.43 -0.83
CA HIS A 107 -1.01 -9.10 -1.50
C HIS A 107 -0.46 -10.29 -2.30
N LEU A 108 -0.09 -10.05 -3.56
CA LEU A 108 0.46 -11.03 -4.49
C LEU A 108 1.99 -11.01 -4.39
N PHE A 109 2.55 -11.96 -3.65
CA PHE A 109 4.00 -12.17 -3.53
C PHE A 109 4.52 -13.18 -4.55
#